data_AF-A0A6C0BUD1-F1
#
_entry.id   AF-A0A6C0BUD1-F1
#
_cell.length_a   1.000
_cell.length_b   1.000
_cell.length_c   1.000
_cell.angle_alpha   90.00
_cell.angle_beta   90.00
_cell.angle_gamma   90.00
#
_symmetry.space_group_name_H-M   'P 1'
#
loop_
_entity.id
_entity.type
_entity.pdbx_description
1 polymer ?
#
loop_
_entity_poly.entity_id
_entity_poly.type
_entity_poly.pdbx_seq_one_letter_code
_entity_poly.pdbx_strand_id
1 'polypeptide(L)'
;MSGGDHWLKIIGFLVVLALFYYFATGALKIQNNLLEGFVKMTDTSSKTTDNGEPSTNAGVAGSSGNVANAIGEQTIKMQDTFLIKKYRKNYENLVINADEYVSYLMLDHLLKLKTDDSEESKNANIALLDNINKLGASKTSLNGIMKFVDSV
;
A
#
# COMPACT_ATOMS: atom_id res chain seq x y z
N MET A 1 -35.30 65.42 7.00
CA MET A 1 -34.05 64.64 6.87
C MET A 1 -34.45 63.21 6.49
N SER A 2 -34.43 62.85 5.20
CA SER A 2 -34.88 61.51 4.74
C SER A 2 -34.23 61.09 3.41
N GLY A 3 -33.11 61.71 3.01
CA GLY A 3 -32.41 61.40 1.75
C GLY A 3 -31.06 60.68 1.96
N GLY A 4 -30.33 61.04 3.02
CA GLY A 4 -28.99 60.50 3.30
C GLY A 4 -29.00 59.02 3.70
N ASP A 5 -30.03 58.57 4.42
CA ASP A 5 -30.13 57.19 4.91
C ASP A 5 -30.35 56.16 3.79
N HIS A 6 -31.01 56.57 2.71
CA HIS A 6 -31.22 55.71 1.53
C HIS A 6 -29.94 55.56 0.71
N TRP A 7 -29.14 56.63 0.59
CA TRP A 7 -27.86 56.63 -0.12
C TRP A 7 -26.82 55.72 0.56
N LEU A 8 -26.71 55.80 1.90
CA LEU A 8 -25.81 54.93 2.68
C LEU A 8 -26.21 53.45 2.59
N LYS A 9 -27.51 53.13 2.57
CA LYS A 9 -27.99 51.76 2.37
C LYS A 9 -27.69 51.23 0.96
N ILE A 10 -27.80 52.09 -0.06
CA ILE A 10 -27.44 51.73 -1.45
C ILE A 10 -25.96 51.39 -1.57
N ILE A 11 -25.09 52.22 -0.98
CA ILE A 11 -23.63 51.99 -0.98
C ILE A 11 -23.27 50.76 -0.15
N GLY A 12 -23.89 50.57 1.02
CA GLY A 12 -23.68 49.38 1.85
C GLY A 12 -24.04 48.10 1.10
N PHE A 13 -25.17 48.08 0.39
CA PHE A 13 -25.59 46.93 -0.42
C PHE A 13 -24.61 46.65 -1.57
N LEU A 14 -24.08 47.70 -2.20
CA LEU A 14 -23.10 47.59 -3.29
C LEU A 14 -21.77 47.00 -2.80
N VAL A 15 -21.30 47.41 -1.61
CA VAL A 15 -20.08 46.86 -0.99
C VAL A 15 -20.27 45.39 -0.60
N VAL A 16 -21.44 45.02 -0.05
CA VAL A 16 -21.75 43.62 0.30
C VAL A 16 -21.81 42.75 -0.96
N LEU A 17 -22.43 43.24 -2.04
CA LEU A 17 -22.45 42.54 -3.34
C LEU A 17 -21.05 42.36 -3.92
N ALA A 18 -20.19 43.38 -3.85
CA ALA A 18 -18.81 43.29 -4.32
C ALA A 18 -17.98 42.28 -3.49
N LEU A 19 -18.21 42.24 -2.18
CA LEU A 19 -17.54 41.29 -1.28
C LEU A 19 -18.00 39.85 -1.54
N PHE A 20 -19.30 39.63 -1.77
CA PHE A 20 -19.83 38.33 -2.19
C PHE A 20 -19.26 37.88 -3.54
N TYR A 21 -19.15 38.80 -4.51
CA TYR A 21 -18.54 38.52 -5.81
C TYR A 21 -17.04 38.14 -5.67
N TYR A 22 -16.30 38.84 -4.81
CA TYR A 22 -14.91 38.53 -4.52
C TYR A 22 -14.75 37.14 -3.85
N PHE A 23 -15.60 36.81 -2.88
CA PHE A 23 -15.60 35.48 -2.26
C PHE A 23 -15.98 34.37 -3.24
N ALA A 24 -16.97 34.59 -4.11
CA ALA A 24 -17.37 33.62 -5.12
C ALA A 24 -16.24 33.32 -6.13
N THR A 25 -15.55 34.35 -6.60
CA THR A 25 -14.40 34.18 -7.50
C THR A 25 -13.19 33.55 -6.79
N GLY A 26 -12.98 33.83 -5.49
CA GLY A 26 -11.97 33.16 -4.66
C GLY A 26 -12.27 31.68 -4.42
N ALA A 27 -13.53 31.33 -4.14
CA ALA A 27 -13.97 29.94 -3.94
C ALA A 27 -13.84 29.10 -5.23
N LEU A 28 -14.14 29.68 -6.39
CA LEU A 28 -13.96 29.03 -7.69
C LEU A 28 -12.47 28.80 -8.03
N LYS A 29 -11.57 29.72 -7.66
CA LYS A 29 -10.12 29.50 -7.80
C LYS A 29 -9.62 28.36 -6.91
N ILE A 30 -10.14 28.23 -5.69
CA ILE A 30 -9.78 27.13 -4.79
C ILE A 30 -10.27 25.79 -5.33
N GLN A 31 -11.49 25.74 -5.87
CA GLN A 31 -12.03 24.54 -6.52
C GLN A 31 -11.25 24.20 -7.81
N ASN A 32 -10.90 25.17 -8.65
CA ASN A 32 -10.10 24.91 -9.85
C ASN A 32 -8.67 24.48 -9.53
N ASN A 33 -8.02 25.04 -8.50
CA ASN A 33 -6.66 24.64 -8.10
C ASN A 33 -6.63 23.26 -7.42
N LEU A 34 -7.69 22.89 -6.68
CA LEU A 34 -7.86 21.55 -6.11
C LEU A 34 -8.24 20.52 -7.18
N LEU A 35 -9.08 20.91 -8.14
CA LEU A 35 -9.43 20.07 -9.29
C LEU A 35 -8.24 19.88 -10.22
N GLU A 36 -7.42 20.90 -10.48
CA GLU A 36 -6.14 20.74 -11.19
C GLU A 36 -5.14 19.91 -10.38
N GLY A 37 -5.08 20.04 -9.05
CA GLY A 37 -4.25 19.18 -8.21
C GLY A 37 -4.66 17.71 -8.29
N PHE A 38 -5.97 17.43 -8.35
CA PHE A 38 -6.52 16.08 -8.48
C PHE A 38 -6.39 15.55 -9.92
N VAL A 39 -6.68 16.36 -10.93
CA VAL A 39 -6.50 16.03 -12.36
C VAL A 39 -5.02 15.83 -12.68
N LYS A 40 -4.08 16.55 -12.06
CA LYS A 40 -2.64 16.29 -12.21
C LYS A 40 -2.19 15.00 -11.52
N MET A 41 -2.88 14.58 -10.46
CA MET A 41 -2.74 13.24 -9.87
C MET A 41 -3.40 12.16 -10.75
N THR A 42 -4.43 12.49 -11.54
CA THR A 42 -5.05 11.57 -12.50
C THR A 42 -4.32 11.52 -13.85
N ASP A 43 -3.64 12.59 -14.27
CA ASP A 43 -2.81 12.68 -15.50
C ASP A 43 -1.38 12.17 -15.28
N THR A 44 -0.94 12.03 -14.02
CA THR A 44 0.21 11.16 -13.71
C THR A 44 -0.18 9.68 -13.82
N SER A 45 -1.48 9.38 -13.96
CA SER A 45 -2.04 8.10 -14.41
C SER A 45 -2.69 8.22 -15.80
N SER A 46 -2.04 8.90 -16.76
CA SER A 46 -2.16 8.65 -18.22
C SER A 46 -1.52 9.80 -19.00
N LYS A 47 -0.18 9.76 -19.16
CA LYS A 47 0.44 10.44 -20.31
C LYS A 47 0.51 9.46 -21.47
N THR A 48 -0.65 9.24 -22.07
CA THR A 48 -0.74 8.88 -23.49
C THR A 48 -0.40 10.16 -24.25
N THR A 49 0.80 10.25 -24.82
CA THR A 49 1.04 11.17 -25.93
C THR A 49 0.37 10.60 -27.18
N ASP A 50 -0.50 11.40 -27.79
CA ASP A 50 -1.32 11.07 -28.94
C ASP A 50 -0.53 10.59 -30.17
N ASN A 51 -1.19 9.70 -30.91
CA ASN A 51 -0.89 9.18 -32.24
C ASN A 51 0.38 8.34 -32.40
N GLY A 52 0.26 7.10 -31.92
CA GLY A 52 1.06 6.00 -32.43
C GLY A 52 0.52 4.66 -31.97
N GLU A 53 -0.81 4.45 -31.98
CA GLU A 53 -1.42 3.20 -31.50
C GLU A 53 -1.05 2.98 -29.99
N PRO A 54 -1.64 2.04 -29.24
CA PRO A 54 -0.77 1.37 -28.30
C PRO A 54 0.30 0.78 -29.19
N SER A 55 1.59 1.08 -29.02
CA SER A 55 2.56 0.12 -29.55
C SER A 55 2.27 -1.18 -28.83
N THR A 56 1.40 -1.99 -29.42
CA THR A 56 1.23 -3.42 -29.27
C THR A 56 2.55 -4.12 -29.64
N ASN A 57 3.60 -3.35 -29.96
CA ASN A 57 4.97 -3.75 -30.19
C ASN A 57 5.94 -3.31 -29.07
N ALA A 58 5.48 -2.76 -27.94
CA ALA A 58 6.28 -2.83 -26.72
C ALA A 58 6.31 -4.30 -26.30
N GLY A 59 7.27 -5.05 -26.84
CA GLY A 59 7.52 -6.43 -26.41
C GLY A 59 7.63 -6.49 -24.88
N VAL A 60 7.50 -7.69 -24.31
CA VAL A 60 7.44 -7.95 -22.85
C VAL A 60 8.46 -7.16 -22.01
N ALA A 61 9.61 -6.79 -22.59
CA ALA A 61 10.62 -5.92 -21.98
C ALA A 61 10.20 -4.43 -21.82
N GLY A 62 9.46 -3.82 -22.75
CA GLY A 62 9.03 -2.42 -22.70
C GLY A 62 8.03 -2.12 -21.58
N SER A 63 7.21 -3.11 -21.21
CA SER A 63 6.31 -3.01 -20.05
C SER A 63 7.00 -3.18 -18.70
N SER A 64 8.23 -3.72 -18.66
CA SER A 64 8.94 -4.01 -17.40
C SER A 64 9.30 -2.76 -16.60
N GLY A 65 9.62 -1.64 -17.28
CA GLY A 65 9.90 -0.36 -16.62
C GLY A 65 8.68 0.21 -15.89
N ASN A 66 7.50 0.10 -16.50
CA ASN A 66 6.26 0.55 -15.90
C ASN A 66 5.89 -0.30 -14.67
N VAL A 67 6.07 -1.63 -14.76
CA VAL A 67 5.85 -2.54 -13.63
C VAL A 67 6.85 -2.29 -12.50
N ALA A 68 8.12 -2.06 -12.82
CA ALA A 68 9.15 -1.75 -11.83
C ALA A 68 8.84 -0.44 -11.08
N ASN A 69 8.40 0.61 -11.79
CA ASN A 69 7.97 1.86 -11.17
C ASN A 69 6.77 1.66 -10.24
N ALA A 70 5.75 0.93 -10.67
CA ALA A 70 4.58 0.63 -9.85
C ALA A 70 4.94 -0.18 -8.58
N ILE A 71 5.84 -1.16 -8.69
CA ILE A 71 6.36 -1.91 -7.54
C ILE A 71 7.16 -0.99 -6.61
N GLY A 72 7.98 -0.09 -7.16
CA GLY A 72 8.73 0.90 -6.39
C GLY A 72 7.83 1.82 -5.57
N GLU A 73 6.77 2.35 -6.19
CA GLU A 73 5.77 3.18 -5.51
C GLU A 73 5.06 2.42 -4.38
N GLN A 74 4.66 1.17 -4.63
CA GLN A 74 4.05 0.33 -3.60
C GLN A 74 5.04 0.03 -2.47
N THR A 75 6.32 -0.16 -2.79
CA THR A 75 7.37 -0.38 -1.79
C THR A 75 7.53 0.84 -0.88
N ILE A 76 7.54 2.05 -1.42
CA ILE A 76 7.61 3.30 -0.62
C ILE A 76 6.38 3.40 0.30
N LYS A 77 5.17 3.15 -0.23
CA LYS A 77 3.94 3.13 0.59
C LYS A 77 4.03 2.12 1.74
N MET A 78 4.57 0.93 1.49
CA MET A 78 4.77 -0.10 2.52
C MET A 78 5.82 0.32 3.56
N GLN A 79 6.92 0.96 3.14
CA GLN A 79 7.93 1.49 4.07
C GLN A 79 7.33 2.52 5.02
N ASP A 80 6.54 3.46 4.49
CA ASP A 80 5.88 4.51 5.28
C ASP A 80 4.79 3.94 6.20
N THR A 81 4.10 2.88 5.76
CA THR A 81 3.02 2.24 6.54
C THR A 81 3.57 1.39 7.69
N PHE A 82 4.59 0.58 7.42
CA PHE A 82 5.10 -0.37 8.41
C PHE A 82 5.98 0.29 9.47
N LEU A 83 6.60 1.44 9.15
CA LEU A 83 7.42 2.18 10.12
C LEU A 83 8.47 1.28 10.79
N ILE A 84 9.10 0.38 10.01
CA ILE A 84 9.97 -0.69 10.52
C ILE A 84 11.07 -0.13 11.43
N LYS A 85 11.71 0.97 11.05
CA LYS A 85 12.74 1.64 11.87
C LYS A 85 12.26 1.99 13.28
N LYS A 86 11.00 2.43 13.42
CA LYS A 86 10.41 2.83 14.71
C LYS A 86 10.02 1.63 15.55
N TYR A 87 9.52 0.56 14.93
CA TYR A 87 9.00 -0.62 15.63
C TYR A 87 9.86 -1.87 15.44
N ARG A 88 11.15 -1.71 15.11
CA ARG A 88 12.06 -2.80 14.74
C ARG A 88 12.04 -3.95 15.73
N LYS A 89 12.21 -3.65 17.02
CA LYS A 89 12.19 -4.65 18.10
C LYS A 89 10.89 -5.45 18.15
N ASN A 90 9.75 -4.84 17.83
CA ASN A 90 8.47 -5.56 17.79
C ASN A 90 8.44 -6.55 16.61
N TYR A 91 8.98 -6.16 15.46
CA TYR A 91 9.10 -7.05 14.29
C TYR A 91 10.12 -8.17 14.51
N GLU A 92 11.28 -7.88 15.11
CA GLU A 92 12.27 -8.91 15.50
C GLU A 92 11.63 -9.95 16.42
N ASN A 93 10.95 -9.49 17.49
CA ASN A 93 10.24 -10.38 18.41
C ASN A 93 9.14 -11.19 17.72
N LEU A 94 8.39 -10.58 16.78
CA LEU A 94 7.39 -11.29 15.99
C LEU A 94 8.02 -12.44 15.20
N VAL A 95 9.14 -12.20 14.52
CA VAL A 95 9.82 -13.22 13.71
C VAL A 95 10.41 -14.32 14.60
N ILE A 96 11.02 -13.98 15.73
CA ILE A 96 11.54 -14.95 16.71
C ILE A 96 10.40 -15.85 17.23
N ASN A 97 9.30 -15.25 17.67
CA ASN A 97 8.15 -16.02 18.18
C ASN A 97 7.54 -16.89 17.08
N ALA A 98 7.54 -16.45 15.83
CA ALA A 98 7.08 -17.25 14.70
C ALA A 98 8.03 -18.43 14.42
N ASP A 99 9.34 -18.26 14.51
CA ASP A 99 10.33 -19.34 14.35
C ASP A 99 10.17 -20.42 15.43
N GLU A 100 9.98 -19.98 16.68
CA GLU A 100 9.66 -20.87 17.80
C GLU A 100 8.33 -21.60 17.57
N TYR A 101 7.29 -20.88 17.16
CA TYR A 101 5.98 -21.48 16.88
C TYR A 101 6.05 -22.54 15.76
N VAL A 102 6.78 -22.28 14.68
CA VAL A 102 7.03 -23.27 13.62
C VAL A 102 7.73 -24.52 14.18
N SER A 103 8.68 -24.34 15.10
CA SER A 103 9.36 -25.46 15.75
C SER A 103 8.40 -26.32 16.58
N TYR A 104 7.45 -25.69 17.28
CA TYR A 104 6.38 -26.41 17.98
C TYR A 104 5.40 -27.12 17.04
N LEU A 105 5.06 -26.51 15.89
CA LEU A 105 4.24 -27.18 14.88
C LEU A 105 4.95 -28.42 14.31
N MET A 106 6.25 -28.33 14.05
CA MET A 106 7.04 -29.50 13.60
C MET A 106 7.00 -30.62 14.65
N LEU A 107 7.16 -30.27 15.93
CA LEU A 107 7.06 -31.23 17.03
C LEU A 107 5.65 -31.86 17.12
N ASP A 108 4.60 -31.06 17.01
CA ASP A 108 3.21 -31.55 17.01
C ASP A 108 2.95 -32.53 15.85
N HIS A 109 3.46 -32.25 14.65
CA HIS A 109 3.39 -33.18 13.53
C HIS A 109 4.20 -34.46 13.78
N LEU A 110 5.38 -34.36 14.41
CA LEU A 110 6.23 -35.51 14.72
C LEU A 110 5.56 -36.44 15.74
N LEU A 111 4.87 -35.87 16.74
CA LEU A 111 4.14 -36.62 17.77
C LEU A 111 2.92 -37.38 17.21
N LYS A 112 2.46 -37.05 16.00
CA LYS A 112 1.35 -37.73 15.32
C LYS A 112 1.78 -38.91 14.47
N LEU A 113 3.08 -39.23 14.42
CA LEU A 113 3.57 -40.40 13.70
C LEU A 113 2.97 -41.69 14.28
N LYS A 114 2.44 -42.53 13.40
CA LYS A 114 1.93 -43.84 13.73
C LYS A 114 3.07 -44.87 13.66
N THR A 115 3.12 -45.81 14.60
CA THR A 115 4.21 -46.79 14.70
C THR A 115 3.84 -48.20 14.23
N ASP A 116 2.58 -48.41 13.85
CA ASP A 116 2.15 -49.67 13.25
C ASP A 116 2.63 -49.78 11.79
N ASP A 117 2.77 -51.02 11.31
CA ASP A 117 3.32 -51.34 10.00
C ASP A 117 2.27 -51.33 8.86
N SER A 118 1.07 -50.75 9.10
CA SER A 118 0.05 -50.69 8.05
C SER A 118 0.45 -49.71 6.94
N GLU A 119 0.05 -50.03 5.71
CA GLU A 119 0.27 -49.14 4.56
C GLU A 119 -0.43 -47.78 4.71
N GLU A 120 -1.58 -47.74 5.40
CA GLU A 120 -2.26 -46.50 5.72
C GLU A 120 -1.42 -45.61 6.64
N SER A 121 -0.84 -46.20 7.69
CA SER A 121 0.04 -45.50 8.63
C SER A 121 1.32 -45.01 7.96
N LYS A 122 1.93 -45.81 7.09
CA LYS A 122 3.10 -45.38 6.29
C LYS A 122 2.77 -44.17 5.41
N ASN A 123 1.66 -44.21 4.68
CA ASN A 123 1.24 -43.10 3.82
C ASN A 123 0.91 -41.84 4.63
N ALA A 124 0.23 -41.98 5.76
CA ALA A 124 -0.05 -40.86 6.66
C ALA A 124 1.25 -40.24 7.23
N ASN A 125 2.20 -41.07 7.63
CA ASN A 125 3.50 -40.64 8.13
C ASN A 125 4.31 -39.89 7.06
N ILE A 126 4.31 -40.36 5.80
CA ILE A 126 4.97 -39.66 4.69
C ILE A 126 4.40 -38.24 4.53
N ALA A 127 3.08 -38.08 4.59
CA ALA A 127 2.45 -36.77 4.51
C ALA A 127 2.81 -35.85 5.70
N LEU A 128 2.90 -36.40 6.91
CA LEU A 128 3.35 -35.65 8.09
C LEU A 128 4.80 -35.18 7.93
N LEU A 129 5.69 -36.06 7.45
CA LEU A 129 7.11 -35.72 7.21
C LEU A 129 7.28 -34.67 6.10
N ASP A 130 6.46 -34.73 5.04
CA ASP A 130 6.45 -33.70 3.98
C ASP A 130 6.02 -32.32 4.54
N ASN A 131 5.01 -32.29 5.43
CA ASN A 131 4.63 -31.07 6.11
C ASN A 131 5.74 -30.52 7.02
N ILE A 132 6.44 -31.40 7.75
CA ILE A 132 7.62 -31.01 8.55
C ILE A 132 8.70 -30.38 7.67
N ASN A 133 8.95 -30.93 6.47
CA ASN A 133 9.93 -30.35 5.53
C ASN A 133 9.51 -28.95 5.05
N LYS A 134 8.23 -28.74 4.74
CA LYS A 134 7.70 -27.41 4.37
C LYS A 134 7.80 -26.41 5.51
N LEU A 135 7.54 -26.84 6.74
CA LEU A 135 7.74 -26.02 7.94
C LEU A 135 9.23 -25.69 8.13
N GLY A 136 10.13 -26.64 7.89
CA GLY A 136 11.58 -26.40 7.89
C GLY A 136 12.00 -25.34 6.87
N ALA A 137 11.46 -25.38 5.64
CA ALA A 137 11.71 -24.33 4.64
C ALA A 137 11.18 -22.96 5.08
N SER A 138 10.06 -22.93 5.80
CA SER A 138 9.48 -21.70 6.35
C SER A 138 10.42 -21.01 7.36
N LYS A 139 11.18 -21.78 8.17
CA LYS A 139 12.22 -21.23 9.06
C LYS A 139 13.31 -20.47 8.29
N THR A 140 13.72 -20.99 7.13
CA THR A 140 14.67 -20.30 6.25
C THR A 140 14.10 -18.97 5.71
N SER A 141 12.83 -18.97 5.31
CA SER A 141 12.15 -17.73 4.89
C SER A 141 12.04 -16.71 6.03
N LEU A 142 11.73 -17.15 7.26
CA LEU A 142 11.69 -16.29 8.45
C LEU A 142 13.06 -15.68 8.75
N ASN A 143 14.15 -16.42 8.61
CA ASN A 143 15.50 -15.86 8.72
C ASN A 143 15.78 -14.76 7.68
N GLY A 144 15.28 -14.94 6.45
CA GLY A 144 15.33 -13.89 5.42
C GLY A 144 14.57 -12.63 5.81
N ILE A 145 13.38 -12.79 6.40
CA ILE A 145 12.58 -11.66 6.92
C ILE A 145 13.32 -10.96 8.07
N MET A 146 13.96 -11.70 8.98
CA MET A 146 14.75 -11.13 10.08
C MET A 146 15.90 -10.26 9.54
N LYS A 147 16.67 -10.78 8.56
CA LYS A 147 17.74 -10.02 7.90
C LYS A 147 17.22 -8.76 7.21
N PHE A 148 16.05 -8.82 6.58
CA PHE A 148 15.42 -7.65 5.99
C PHE A 148 15.09 -6.59 7.06
N VAL A 149 14.44 -6.99 8.17
CA VAL A 149 14.14 -6.09 9.30
C VAL A 149 15.42 -5.47 9.86
N ASP A 150 16.50 -6.24 9.97
CA ASP A 150 17.79 -5.75 10.47
C ASP A 150 18.44 -4.74 9.51
N SER A 151 18.25 -4.92 8.20
CA SER A 151 18.87 -4.08 7.17
C SER A 151 18.23 -2.71 6.98
N VAL A 152 16.95 -2.54 7.37
CA VAL A 152 16.14 -1.33 7.11
C VAL A 152 16.23 -0.31 8.23
#